data_AF-A0A927RQ90-F1
#
_entry.id   AF-A0A927RQ90-F1
#
_cell.length_a   1.000
_cell.length_b   1.000
_cell.length_c   1.000
_cell.angle_alpha   90.00
_cell.angle_beta   90.00
_cell.angle_gamma   90.00
#
_symmetry.space_group_name_H-M   'P 1'
#
loop_
_entity.id
_entity.type
_entity.pdbx_description
1 polymer ?
#
loop_
_entity_poly.entity_id
_entity_poly.type
_entity_poly.pdbx_seq_one_letter_code
_entity_poly.pdbx_strand_id
1 'polypeptide(L)'
;MNDPMQMMDGYFTLMEVALGIYFLYCAITGKGKIYDMSEVPEASRGELVKYNRILSYIMGPVLLFQAALSYFKFLGPEVSVLIYKIILGFDIVFFIVYMIFFTKKRNELIGASGKKIIKK
;
A
#
# COMPACT_ATOMS: atom_id res chain seq x y z
N MET A 1 -7.30 -29.87 17.46
CA MET A 1 -7.75 -28.65 18.13
C MET A 1 -6.84 -27.55 17.62
N ASN A 2 -7.31 -26.71 16.70
CA ASN A 2 -6.44 -25.69 16.09
C ASN A 2 -6.23 -24.59 17.11
N ASP A 3 -4.96 -24.34 17.48
CA ASP A 3 -4.63 -23.24 18.37
C ASP A 3 -5.13 -21.90 17.77
N PRO A 4 -5.74 -21.01 18.57
CA PRO A 4 -6.27 -19.73 18.10
C PRO A 4 -5.19 -18.88 17.41
N MET A 5 -3.93 -19.07 17.79
CA MET A 5 -2.76 -18.44 17.17
C MET A 5 -2.57 -18.87 15.71
N GLN A 6 -2.73 -20.16 15.40
CA GLN A 6 -2.61 -20.67 14.03
C GLN A 6 -3.77 -20.23 13.13
N MET A 7 -4.98 -20.07 13.69
CA MET A 7 -6.09 -19.49 12.94
C MET A 7 -5.81 -18.02 12.61
N MET A 8 -5.32 -17.25 13.58
CA MET A 8 -4.98 -15.84 13.41
C MET A 8 -3.93 -15.63 12.31
N ASP A 9 -2.87 -16.45 12.30
CA ASP A 9 -1.82 -16.41 11.26
C ASP A 9 -2.37 -16.71 9.86
N GLY A 10 -3.31 -17.66 9.76
CA GLY A 10 -3.99 -18.00 8.51
C GLY A 10 -4.86 -16.85 7.98
N TYR A 11 -5.62 -16.17 8.84
CA TYR A 11 -6.42 -15.00 8.46
C TYR A 11 -5.54 -13.83 8.01
N PHE A 12 -4.44 -13.56 8.70
CA PHE A 12 -3.49 -12.51 8.31
C PHE A 12 -2.85 -12.79 6.95
N THR A 13 -2.37 -14.01 6.75
CA THR A 13 -1.77 -14.42 5.47
C THR A 13 -2.78 -14.30 4.32
N LEU A 14 -4.03 -14.70 4.53
CA LEU A 14 -5.08 -14.60 3.51
C LEU A 14 -5.46 -13.14 3.21
N MET A 15 -5.46 -12.28 4.23
CA MET A 15 -5.65 -10.84 4.06
C MET A 15 -4.49 -10.21 3.26
N GLU A 16 -3.24 -10.56 3.56
CA GLU A 16 -2.05 -10.12 2.82
C GLU A 16 -2.15 -10.52 1.34
N VAL A 17 -2.57 -11.76 1.04
CA VAL A 17 -2.82 -12.21 -0.34
C VAL A 17 -3.91 -11.36 -1.01
N ALA A 18 -5.06 -11.20 -0.35
CA ALA A 18 -6.19 -10.47 -0.93
C ALA A 18 -5.83 -8.99 -1.21
N LEU A 19 -5.15 -8.34 -0.27
CA LEU A 19 -4.67 -6.97 -0.43
C LEU A 19 -3.59 -6.88 -1.50
N GLY A 20 -2.64 -7.82 -1.54
CA GLY A 20 -1.59 -7.88 -2.55
C GLY A 20 -2.15 -7.98 -3.97
N ILE A 21 -3.11 -8.89 -4.19
CA ILE A 21 -3.84 -9.03 -5.46
C ILE A 21 -4.60 -7.73 -5.78
N TYR A 22 -5.28 -7.14 -4.81
CA TYR A 22 -6.03 -5.91 -5.03
C TYR A 22 -5.12 -4.74 -5.42
N PHE A 23 -3.96 -4.58 -4.77
CA PHE A 23 -2.98 -3.55 -5.12
C PHE A 23 -2.39 -3.78 -6.51
N LEU A 24 -2.06 -5.02 -6.88
CA LEU A 24 -1.63 -5.35 -8.24
C LEU A 24 -2.72 -5.05 -9.28
N TYR A 25 -3.96 -5.44 -9.01
CA TYR A 25 -5.10 -5.11 -9.87
C TYR A 25 -5.22 -3.60 -10.06
N CYS A 26 -5.12 -2.83 -8.98
CA CYS A 26 -5.18 -1.38 -9.04
C CYS A 26 -3.99 -0.81 -9.83
N ALA A 27 -2.78 -1.33 -9.61
CA ALA A 27 -1.57 -0.91 -10.31
C ALA A 27 -1.67 -1.16 -11.82
N ILE A 28 -2.17 -2.34 -12.23
CA ILE A 28 -2.33 -2.73 -13.64
C ILE A 28 -3.44 -1.91 -14.30
N THR A 29 -4.63 -1.89 -13.70
CA THR A 29 -5.81 -1.28 -14.33
C THR A 29 -5.87 0.23 -14.18
N GLY A 30 -5.14 0.81 -13.23
CA GLY A 30 -5.27 2.22 -12.84
C GLY A 30 -6.63 2.55 -12.23
N LYS A 31 -7.39 1.54 -11.80
CA LYS A 31 -8.74 1.67 -11.23
C LYS A 31 -8.77 1.07 -9.83
N GLY A 32 -9.54 1.67 -8.94
CA GLY A 32 -9.71 1.17 -7.57
C GLY A 32 -10.14 2.29 -6.63
N LYS A 33 -10.74 1.92 -5.48
CA LYS A 33 -11.13 2.91 -4.46
C LYS A 33 -9.95 3.72 -3.92
N ILE A 34 -8.74 3.17 -3.99
CA ILE A 34 -7.51 3.85 -3.58
C ILE A 34 -7.13 5.04 -4.49
N TYR A 35 -7.78 5.17 -5.65
CA TYR A 35 -7.62 6.30 -6.57
C TYR A 35 -8.84 7.22 -6.58
N ASP A 36 -9.83 6.98 -5.71
CA ASP A 36 -10.95 7.91 -5.55
C ASP A 36 -10.43 9.20 -4.92
N MET A 37 -10.34 10.23 -5.75
CA MET A 37 -9.86 11.57 -5.39
C MET A 37 -10.90 12.62 -5.75
N SER A 38 -12.17 12.27 -5.60
CA SER A 38 -13.32 13.14 -5.85
C SER A 38 -13.23 14.48 -5.12
N GLU A 39 -12.61 14.52 -3.94
CA GLU A 39 -12.39 15.75 -3.15
C GLU A 39 -11.23 16.64 -3.66
N VAL A 40 -10.39 16.16 -4.57
CA VAL A 40 -9.22 16.88 -5.09
C VAL A 40 -9.58 17.56 -6.42
N PRO A 41 -9.06 18.77 -6.73
CA PRO A 41 -9.25 19.42 -8.03
C PRO A 41 -8.77 18.54 -9.20
N GLU A 42 -9.54 18.50 -10.29
CA GLU A 42 -9.29 17.61 -11.45
C GLU A 42 -7.89 17.80 -12.07
N ALA A 43 -7.42 19.05 -12.12
CA ALA A 43 -6.08 19.41 -12.60
C ALA A 43 -4.92 18.73 -11.83
N SER A 44 -5.16 18.33 -10.57
CA SER A 44 -4.17 17.71 -9.68
C SER A 44 -4.36 16.19 -9.55
N ARG A 45 -5.53 15.66 -9.93
CA ARG A 45 -5.87 14.23 -9.78
C ARG A 45 -4.93 13.33 -10.59
N GLY A 46 -4.63 13.69 -11.83
CA GLY A 46 -3.81 12.86 -12.71
C GLY A 46 -2.41 12.59 -12.17
N GLU A 47 -1.80 13.58 -11.48
CA GLU A 47 -0.47 13.43 -10.89
C GLU A 47 -0.52 12.59 -9.60
N LEU A 48 -1.53 12.80 -8.75
CA LEU A 48 -1.70 12.02 -7.52
C LEU A 48 -2.05 10.55 -7.79
N VAL A 49 -2.85 10.27 -8.82
CA VAL A 49 -3.15 8.89 -9.25
C VAL A 49 -1.88 8.17 -9.69
N LYS A 50 -0.94 8.85 -10.37
CA LYS A 50 0.36 8.26 -10.73
C LYS A 50 1.15 7.83 -9.48
N TYR A 51 1.23 8.68 -8.45
CA TYR A 51 1.91 8.33 -7.21
C TYR A 51 1.26 7.13 -6.51
N ASN A 52 -0.06 7.10 -6.38
CA ASN A 52 -0.75 5.94 -5.79
C ASN A 52 -0.60 4.68 -6.65
N ARG A 53 -0.46 4.81 -7.98
CA ARG A 53 -0.21 3.67 -8.87
C ARG A 53 1.18 3.08 -8.65
N ILE A 54 2.20 3.92 -8.47
CA ILE A 54 3.55 3.49 -8.10
C ILE A 54 3.53 2.77 -6.75
N LEU A 55 2.86 3.35 -5.74
CA LEU A 55 2.69 2.69 -4.44
C LEU A 55 2.04 1.31 -4.60
N SER A 56 0.95 1.22 -5.36
CA SER A 56 0.23 -0.03 -5.59
C SER A 56 1.10 -1.08 -6.28
N TYR A 57 1.96 -0.64 -7.20
CA TYR A 57 2.89 -1.51 -7.92
C TYR A 57 4.00 -2.06 -7.01
N ILE A 58 4.36 -1.34 -5.95
CA ILE A 58 5.36 -1.79 -4.97
C ILE A 58 4.70 -2.64 -3.88
N MET A 59 3.62 -2.15 -3.28
CA MET A 59 2.94 -2.81 -2.16
C MET A 59 2.32 -4.15 -2.56
N GLY A 60 1.77 -4.26 -3.77
CA GLY A 60 1.15 -5.49 -4.25
C GLY A 60 2.10 -6.70 -4.23
N PRO A 61 3.23 -6.66 -4.94
CA PRO A 61 4.26 -7.71 -4.89
C PRO A 61 4.83 -7.96 -3.49
N VAL A 62 5.06 -6.90 -2.70
CA VAL A 62 5.60 -7.03 -1.34
C VAL A 62 4.65 -7.85 -0.45
N LEU A 63 3.35 -7.53 -0.46
CA LEU A 63 2.35 -8.26 0.30
C LEU A 63 2.20 -9.72 -0.15
N LEU A 64 2.24 -9.98 -1.46
CA LEU A 64 2.21 -11.35 -1.96
C LEU A 64 3.46 -12.15 -1.58
N PHE A 65 4.62 -11.51 -1.61
CA PHE A 65 5.88 -12.14 -1.23
C PHE A 65 5.89 -12.48 0.27
N GLN A 66 5.40 -11.57 1.12
CA GLN A 66 5.22 -11.82 2.56
C GLN A 66 4.28 -12.99 2.83
N ALA A 67 3.12 -12.98 2.17
CA ALA A 67 2.15 -14.06 2.31
C ALA A 67 2.74 -15.41 1.87
N ALA A 68 3.53 -15.43 0.78
CA ALA A 68 4.20 -16.64 0.31
C ALA A 68 5.25 -17.12 1.34
N LEU A 69 6.07 -16.22 1.89
CA LEU A 69 7.05 -16.58 2.93
C LEU A 69 6.38 -17.14 4.18
N SER A 70 5.27 -16.53 4.61
CA SER A 70 4.44 -16.98 5.74
C SER A 70 3.85 -18.37 5.48
N TYR A 71 3.25 -18.56 4.29
CA TYR A 71 2.59 -19.82 3.93
C TYR A 71 3.56 -21.00 3.80
N PHE A 72 4.69 -20.82 3.12
CA PHE A 72 5.65 -21.89 2.87
C PHE A 72 6.58 -22.18 4.06
N LYS A 73 6.52 -21.39 5.15
CA LYS A 73 7.39 -21.52 6.34
C LYS A 73 8.86 -21.72 5.97
N PHE A 74 9.31 -21.03 4.91
CA PHE A 74 10.52 -21.34 4.16
C PHE A 74 11.82 -21.33 5.00
N LEU A 75 11.80 -20.66 6.15
CA LEU A 75 12.98 -20.36 6.97
C LEU A 75 12.97 -21.03 8.35
N GLY A 76 11.96 -21.84 8.66
CA GLY A 76 11.77 -22.42 10.00
C GLY A 76 11.16 -21.40 11.00
N PRO A 77 10.50 -21.86 12.06
CA PRO A 77 9.60 -21.04 12.87
C PRO A 77 10.28 -19.83 13.55
N GLU A 78 11.49 -20.00 14.10
CA GLU A 78 12.17 -18.92 14.83
C GLU A 78 12.71 -17.83 13.91
N VAL A 79 13.33 -18.21 12.79
CA VAL A 79 13.88 -17.28 11.79
C VAL A 79 12.77 -16.56 11.02
N SER A 80 11.66 -17.27 10.75
CA SER A 80 10.50 -16.68 10.06
C SER A 80 9.85 -15.56 10.88
N VAL A 81 9.76 -15.73 12.21
CA VAL A 81 9.18 -14.70 13.11
C VAL A 81 10.06 -13.44 13.15
N LEU A 82 11.39 -13.60 13.21
CA LEU A 82 12.30 -12.45 13.22
C LEU A 82 12.22 -11.65 11.91
N ILE A 83 12.25 -12.35 10.77
CA ILE A 83 12.17 -11.72 9.45
C ILE A 83 10.82 -11.03 9.26
N TYR A 84 9.72 -11.67 9.67
CA TYR A 84 8.39 -11.06 9.62
C TYR A 84 8.34 -9.75 10.39
N LYS A 85 8.89 -9.70 11.62
CA LYS A 85 8.94 -8.46 12.42
C LYS A 85 9.75 -7.35 11.76
N ILE A 86 10.88 -7.70 11.12
CA ILE A 86 11.72 -6.73 10.40
C ILE A 86 10.96 -6.14 9.21
N ILE A 87 10.32 -7.01 8.42
CA ILE A 87 9.56 -6.61 7.24
C ILE A 87 8.38 -5.72 7.66
N LEU A 88 7.60 -6.14 8.66
CA LEU A 88 6.47 -5.37 9.18
C LEU A 88 6.93 -3.99 9.73
N GLY A 89 8.07 -3.95 10.42
CA GLY A 89 8.67 -2.69 10.86
C GLY A 89 9.04 -1.77 9.68
N PHE A 90 9.62 -2.33 8.62
CA PHE A 90 9.97 -1.59 7.41
C PHE A 90 8.72 -1.06 6.69
N ASP A 91 7.67 -1.87 6.55
CA ASP A 91 6.41 -1.48 5.91
C ASP A 91 5.74 -0.32 6.65
N ILE A 92 5.70 -0.36 7.98
CA ILE A 92 5.14 0.72 8.79
C ILE A 92 5.90 2.02 8.56
N VAL A 93 7.24 1.99 8.61
CA VAL A 93 8.08 3.18 8.39
C VAL A 93 7.89 3.70 6.97
N PHE A 94 7.91 2.83 5.97
CA PHE A 94 7.68 3.18 4.57
C PHE A 94 6.30 3.84 4.39
N PHE A 95 5.25 3.28 4.99
CA PHE A 95 3.89 3.80 4.88
C PHE A 95 3.74 5.18 5.54
N ILE A 96 4.37 5.40 6.70
CA ILE A 96 4.39 6.71 7.37
C ILE A 96 5.11 7.74 6.51
N VAL A 97 6.30 7.42 6.01
CA VAL A 97 7.08 8.32 5.13
C VAL A 97 6.30 8.63 3.85
N TYR A 98 5.67 7.62 3.25
CA TYR A 98 4.83 7.79 2.07
C TYR A 98 3.63 8.69 2.36
N MET A 99 2.92 8.50 3.49
CA MET A 99 1.79 9.35 3.86
C MET A 99 2.21 10.81 4.06
N ILE A 100 3.35 11.07 4.69
CA ILE A 100 3.88 12.43 4.86
C ILE A 100 4.20 13.05 3.49
N PHE A 101 4.91 12.32 2.63
CA PHE A 101 5.27 12.77 1.29
C PHE A 101 4.03 13.03 0.44
N PHE A 102 3.09 12.09 0.41
CA PHE A 102 1.85 12.19 -0.34
C PHE A 102 0.98 13.35 0.15
N THR A 103 0.89 13.57 1.46
CA THR A 103 0.15 14.70 2.03
C THR A 103 0.78 16.03 1.65
N LYS A 104 2.11 16.16 1.75
CA LYS A 104 2.83 17.37 1.30
C LYS A 104 2.59 17.64 -0.17
N LYS A 105 2.81 16.63 -1.02
CA LYS A 105 2.64 16.74 -2.47
C LYS A 105 1.20 17.05 -2.86
N ARG A 106 0.21 16.45 -2.18
CA ARG A 106 -1.22 16.78 -2.36
C ARG A 106 -1.49 18.24 -2.05
N ASN A 107 -0.98 18.78 -0.95
CA ASN A 107 -1.20 20.17 -0.57
C ASN A 107 -0.52 21.15 -1.56
N GLU A 108 0.68 20.82 -2.04
CA GLU A 108 1.38 21.60 -3.07
C GLU A 108 0.58 21.65 -4.37
N LEU A 109 0.09 20.50 -4.84
CA LEU A 109 -0.68 20.40 -6.08
C LEU A 109 -2.04 21.09 -5.97
N ILE A 110 -2.70 21.04 -4.82
CA ILE A 110 -3.95 21.78 -4.57
C ILE A 110 -3.67 23.29 -4.54
N GLY A 111 -2.62 23.73 -3.83
CA GLY A 111 -2.26 25.14 -3.73
C GLY A 111 -1.82 25.76 -5.06
N ALA A 112 -1.09 25.01 -5.89
CA ALA A 112 -0.71 25.42 -7.24
C ALA A 112 -1.92 25.54 -8.17
N SER A 113 -2.88 24.63 -8.07
CA SER A 113 -4.14 24.68 -8.83
C SER A 113 -5.02 25.86 -8.41
N GLY A 114 -5.10 26.18 -7.11
CA GLY A 114 -5.80 27.37 -6.62
C GLY A 114 -5.21 28.68 -7.16
N LYS A 115 -3.88 28.81 -7.21
CA LYS A 115 -3.20 29.98 -7.79
C LYS A 115 -3.44 30.16 -9.30
N LYS A 116 -3.64 29.07 -10.04
CA LYS A 116 -3.92 29.11 -11.49
C LYS A 116 -5.32 29.64 -11.82
N ILE A 117 -6.29 29.44 -10.93
CA ILE A 117 -7.68 29.89 -11.14
C ILE A 117 -7.81 31.40 -10.92
N ILE A 118 -7.03 31.99 -10.02
CA ILE A 118 -7.07 33.43 -9.68
C ILE A 118 -6.38 34.31 -10.76
N LYS A 119 -5.57 33.71 -11.64
CA LYS A 119 -4.82 34.43 -12.69
C LYS A 119 -5.49 34.41 -14.07
N LYS A 120 -6.74 33.97 -14.17
CA LYS A 120 -7.52 33.98 -15.40
C LYS A 120 -8.61 35.03 -15.33
#